data_AF-A0A194W5D4-F1
#
_entry.id   AF-A0A194W5D4-F1
#
_cell.length_a   1.000
_cell.length_b   1.000
_cell.length_c   1.000
_cell.angle_alpha   90.00
_cell.angle_beta   90.00
_cell.angle_gamma   90.00
#
_symmetry.space_group_name_H-M   'P 1'
#
loop_
_entity.id
_entity.type
_entity.pdbx_description
1 polymer ?
#
loop_
_entity_poly.entity_id
_entity_poly.type
_entity_poly.pdbx_seq_one_letter_code
_entity_poly.pdbx_strand_id
1 'polypeptide(L)'
;MDKNLSQLLKWSIEAQTSGTGNDNTTTTNNSSNSDGQASAPAPAPAPAPAPRSDLTPEILASILGGPSDAELMQQSMAVITSADPEVSLEHKLVAFDNFEQLIESLDNANNMANLALWTPLLQQLSHEESEMRKYAAWCVGTAVQNNEKSQERLLAAGGLPSLVKAVLSDDEAVDVRRKAVYALSSATRNYQPAMDVVTAELEKGGHIKEGTGKVDATNMDAVDVVMDGLKELVKQKASA
;
A
#
# COMPACT_ATOMS: atom_id res chain seq x y z
N MET A 1 -19.45 4.65 -12.97
CA MET A 1 -18.53 4.19 -11.92
C MET A 1 -18.00 2.84 -12.32
N ASP A 2 -16.69 2.74 -12.53
CA ASP A 2 -16.03 1.46 -12.79
C ASP A 2 -16.18 0.51 -11.62
N LYS A 3 -16.51 -0.75 -11.93
CA LYS A 3 -16.76 -1.79 -10.91
C LYS A 3 -15.56 -2.00 -9.99
N ASN A 4 -14.33 -1.88 -10.52
CA ASN A 4 -13.09 -1.97 -9.73
C ASN A 4 -12.96 -0.81 -8.72
N LEU A 5 -13.29 0.42 -9.13
CA LEU A 5 -13.20 1.58 -8.26
C LEU A 5 -14.21 1.47 -7.09
N SER A 6 -15.44 1.07 -7.39
CA SER A 6 -16.45 0.85 -6.36
C SER A 6 -16.07 -0.25 -5.38
N GLN A 7 -15.38 -1.30 -5.84
CA GLN A 7 -14.87 -2.37 -4.97
C GLN A 7 -13.73 -1.90 -4.08
N LEU A 8 -12.77 -1.14 -4.61
CA LEU A 8 -11.65 -0.58 -3.83
C LEU A 8 -12.12 0.42 -2.76
N LEU A 9 -13.07 1.29 -3.10
CA LEU A 9 -13.64 2.24 -2.14
C LEU A 9 -14.40 1.52 -1.02
N LYS A 10 -15.18 0.49 -1.38
CA LYS A 10 -15.87 -0.35 -0.40
C LYS A 10 -14.89 -1.05 0.52
N TRP A 11 -13.81 -1.62 -0.03
CA TRP A 11 -12.79 -2.27 0.76
C TRP A 11 -12.07 -1.29 1.70
N SER A 12 -11.78 -0.08 1.24
CA SER A 12 -11.19 0.98 2.08
C SER A 12 -12.06 1.27 3.32
N ILE A 13 -13.38 1.36 3.14
CA ILE A 13 -14.35 1.53 4.23
C ILE A 13 -14.36 0.30 5.16
N GLU A 14 -14.33 -0.91 4.61
CA GLU A 14 -14.32 -2.15 5.40
C GLU A 14 -13.01 -2.32 6.21
N ALA A 15 -11.86 -2.00 5.64
CA ALA A 15 -10.57 -2.01 6.32
C ALA A 15 -10.53 -0.99 7.48
N GLN A 16 -11.06 0.22 7.25
CA GLN A 16 -11.14 1.26 8.28
C GLN A 16 -12.13 0.92 9.40
N THR A 17 -13.21 0.20 9.11
CA THR A 17 -14.25 -0.17 10.11
C THR A 17 -13.92 -1.43 10.90
N SER A 18 -13.17 -2.37 10.31
CA SER A 18 -12.75 -3.61 10.96
C SER A 18 -11.71 -3.40 12.08
N GLY A 19 -11.13 -2.20 12.20
CA GLY A 19 -10.23 -1.82 13.30
C GLY A 19 -10.91 -1.56 14.64
N THR A 20 -12.25 -1.59 14.73
CA THR A 20 -12.99 -1.30 15.96
C THR A 20 -14.24 -2.18 16.09
N GLY A 21 -14.19 -3.21 16.93
CA GLY A 21 -15.41 -3.84 17.46
C GLY A 21 -15.35 -5.34 17.69
N ASN A 22 -14.67 -5.77 18.75
CA ASN A 22 -15.07 -6.99 19.46
C ASN A 22 -16.16 -6.60 20.46
N ASP A 23 -17.37 -7.12 20.31
CA ASP A 23 -18.07 -7.75 21.43
C ASP A 23 -19.25 -8.61 20.96
N ASN A 24 -19.29 -9.79 21.54
CA ASN A 24 -20.08 -10.94 21.15
C ASN A 24 -21.19 -11.13 22.19
N THR A 25 -22.46 -11.10 21.80
CA THR A 25 -23.57 -11.51 22.70
C THR A 25 -24.47 -12.53 22.02
N THR A 26 -24.21 -13.79 22.35
CA THR A 26 -25.11 -14.93 22.18
C THR A 26 -26.32 -14.79 23.12
N THR A 27 -27.53 -14.76 22.58
CA THR A 27 -28.76 -14.99 23.35
C THR A 27 -29.45 -16.25 22.84
N THR A 28 -29.40 -17.30 23.65
CA THR A 28 -30.16 -18.54 23.50
C THR A 28 -31.53 -18.35 24.13
N ASN A 29 -32.62 -18.62 23.42
CA ASN A 29 -33.93 -18.81 24.03
C ASN A 29 -34.58 -20.11 23.54
N ASN A 30 -35.03 -20.87 24.52
CA ASN A 30 -35.66 -22.17 24.46
C ASN A 30 -37.16 -22.00 24.74
N SER A 31 -38.04 -22.81 24.13
CA SER A 31 -39.21 -23.48 24.78
C SER A 31 -40.25 -24.01 23.77
N SER A 32 -40.27 -25.34 23.66
CA SER A 32 -41.34 -26.30 24.03
C SER A 32 -42.83 -26.10 23.69
N ASN A 33 -43.45 -27.27 23.43
CA ASN A 33 -44.86 -27.72 23.54
C ASN A 33 -45.72 -27.70 22.26
N SER A 34 -46.71 -28.58 22.05
CA SER A 34 -47.02 -30.00 22.36
C SER A 34 -48.43 -30.25 21.77
N ASP A 35 -48.66 -31.47 21.28
CA ASP A 35 -49.96 -32.17 21.08
C ASP A 35 -51.04 -31.64 20.12
N GLY A 36 -51.40 -32.52 19.15
CA GLY A 36 -52.77 -33.04 19.07
C GLY A 36 -53.71 -32.54 17.96
N GLN A 37 -54.10 -33.48 17.09
CA GLN A 37 -55.46 -33.70 16.55
C GLN A 37 -55.70 -33.45 15.04
N ALA A 38 -56.33 -34.47 14.43
CA ALA A 38 -56.54 -34.68 12.99
C ALA A 38 -57.81 -33.99 12.45
N SER A 39 -57.79 -33.58 11.16
CA SER A 39 -58.98 -33.35 10.33
C SER A 39 -58.66 -33.30 8.82
N ALA A 40 -59.37 -34.15 8.05
CA ALA A 40 -59.72 -34.19 6.61
C ALA A 40 -58.76 -33.69 5.48
N PRO A 41 -58.72 -34.35 4.30
CA PRO A 41 -57.86 -33.96 3.19
C PRO A 41 -58.46 -32.81 2.37
N ALA A 42 -57.74 -31.69 2.29
CA ALA A 42 -57.99 -30.60 1.35
C ALA A 42 -57.22 -30.84 0.02
N PRO A 43 -57.66 -30.28 -1.12
CA PRO A 43 -57.12 -30.63 -2.43
C PRO A 43 -55.67 -30.16 -2.59
N ALA A 44 -54.88 -30.92 -3.35
CA ALA A 44 -53.44 -30.72 -3.51
C ALA A 44 -53.11 -29.26 -3.93
N PRO A 45 -52.19 -28.57 -3.24
CA PRO A 45 -51.74 -27.26 -3.66
C PRO A 45 -50.92 -27.39 -4.95
N ALA A 46 -51.14 -26.44 -5.88
CA ALA A 46 -50.32 -26.31 -7.08
C ALA A 46 -48.83 -26.15 -6.69
N PRO A 47 -47.88 -26.65 -7.51
CA PRO A 47 -46.47 -26.57 -7.19
C PRO A 47 -46.05 -25.09 -7.04
N ALA A 48 -45.50 -24.75 -5.88
CA ALA A 48 -44.93 -23.44 -5.64
C ALA A 48 -43.81 -23.17 -6.66
N PRO A 49 -43.67 -21.93 -7.17
CA PRO A 49 -42.54 -21.59 -8.02
C PRO A 49 -41.25 -21.85 -7.24
N ALA A 50 -40.30 -22.58 -7.85
CA ALA A 50 -39.01 -22.88 -7.25
C ALA A 50 -38.35 -21.56 -6.76
N PRO A 51 -37.71 -21.55 -5.57
CA PRO A 51 -37.03 -20.37 -5.09
C PRO A 51 -35.95 -20.02 -6.11
N ARG A 52 -36.08 -18.87 -6.75
CA ARG A 52 -34.96 -18.30 -7.50
C ARG A 52 -33.94 -17.94 -6.45
N SER A 53 -32.81 -18.63 -6.46
CA SER A 53 -31.65 -18.26 -5.66
C SER A 53 -31.20 -16.89 -6.13
N ASP A 54 -31.56 -15.85 -5.39
CA ASP A 54 -31.04 -14.49 -5.56
C ASP A 54 -29.56 -14.49 -5.15
N LEU A 55 -28.72 -15.11 -5.96
CA LEU A 55 -27.27 -15.13 -5.83
C LEU A 55 -26.76 -13.76 -6.32
N THR A 56 -26.75 -12.80 -5.42
CA THR A 56 -26.09 -11.52 -5.70
C THR A 56 -24.58 -11.74 -5.78
N PRO A 57 -23.85 -10.92 -6.54
CA PRO A 57 -22.38 -10.96 -6.57
C PRO A 57 -21.76 -10.90 -5.18
N GLU A 58 -22.40 -10.19 -4.24
CA GLU A 58 -21.97 -10.07 -2.84
C GLU A 58 -22.12 -11.38 -2.07
N ILE A 59 -23.22 -12.13 -2.27
CA ILE A 59 -23.42 -13.44 -1.65
C ILE A 59 -22.44 -14.46 -2.26
N LEU A 60 -22.24 -14.42 -3.58
CA LEU A 60 -21.22 -15.24 -4.25
C LEU A 60 -19.80 -14.95 -3.74
N ALA A 61 -19.44 -13.68 -3.53
CA ALA A 61 -18.16 -13.30 -2.93
C ALA A 61 -18.05 -13.77 -1.46
N SER A 62 -19.14 -13.71 -0.68
CA SER A 62 -19.12 -14.24 0.69
C SER A 62 -18.98 -15.77 0.77
N ILE A 63 -19.39 -16.48 -0.30
CA ILE A 63 -19.29 -17.95 -0.42
C ILE A 63 -17.93 -18.37 -1.02
N LEU A 64 -17.36 -17.56 -1.91
CA LEU A 64 -16.11 -17.84 -2.62
C LEU A 64 -14.86 -17.21 -1.97
N GLY A 65 -15.05 -16.36 -0.96
CA GLY A 65 -14.00 -15.52 -0.38
C GLY A 65 -13.92 -14.16 -1.08
N GLY A 66 -13.55 -13.12 -0.32
CA GLY A 66 -13.21 -11.81 -0.90
C GLY A 66 -11.94 -11.88 -1.77
N PRO A 67 -11.60 -10.80 -2.49
CA PRO A 67 -10.36 -10.76 -3.26
C PRO A 67 -9.15 -11.02 -2.36
N SER A 68 -8.16 -11.72 -2.89
CA SER A 68 -6.87 -11.90 -2.24
C SER A 68 -6.11 -10.57 -2.15
N ASP A 69 -5.16 -10.48 -1.20
CA ASP A 69 -4.25 -9.34 -1.10
C ASP A 69 -3.50 -9.07 -2.41
N ALA A 70 -3.14 -10.13 -3.15
CA ALA A 70 -2.50 -10.01 -4.45
C ALA A 70 -3.40 -9.30 -5.49
N GLU A 71 -4.68 -9.66 -5.51
CA GLU A 71 -5.67 -9.01 -6.39
C GLU A 71 -5.92 -7.57 -5.95
N LEU A 72 -6.02 -7.30 -4.64
CA LEU A 72 -6.19 -5.95 -4.11
C LEU A 72 -4.99 -5.04 -4.40
N MET A 73 -3.76 -5.57 -4.31
CA MET A 73 -2.54 -4.85 -4.68
C MET A 73 -2.54 -4.49 -6.18
N GLN A 74 -2.90 -5.44 -7.05
CA GLN A 74 -3.00 -5.20 -8.49
C GLN A 74 -4.10 -4.18 -8.83
N GLN A 75 -5.27 -4.29 -8.20
CA GLN A 75 -6.37 -3.35 -8.38
C GLN A 75 -5.97 -1.93 -7.95
N SER A 76 -5.31 -1.80 -6.80
CA SER A 76 -4.83 -0.50 -6.31
C SER A 76 -3.83 0.12 -7.29
N MET A 77 -2.85 -0.66 -7.78
CA MET A 77 -1.89 -0.17 -8.76
C MET A 77 -2.54 0.20 -10.11
N ALA A 78 -3.59 -0.51 -10.53
CA ALA A 78 -4.35 -0.17 -11.72
C ALA A 78 -5.05 1.19 -11.60
N VAL A 79 -5.59 1.53 -10.42
CA VAL A 79 -6.16 2.86 -10.17
C VAL A 79 -5.08 3.94 -10.12
N ILE A 80 -3.99 3.70 -9.40
CA ILE A 80 -2.84 4.62 -9.28
C ILE A 80 -2.32 5.02 -10.67
N THR A 81 -2.16 4.03 -11.55
CA THR A 81 -1.58 4.22 -12.89
C THR A 81 -2.60 4.55 -13.99
N SER A 82 -3.88 4.69 -13.64
CA SER A 82 -4.92 4.96 -14.62
C SER A 82 -4.69 6.27 -15.37
N ALA A 83 -4.82 6.21 -16.69
CA ALA A 83 -4.83 7.37 -17.58
C ALA A 83 -6.26 7.89 -17.87
N ASP A 84 -7.28 7.27 -17.26
CA ASP A 84 -8.66 7.70 -17.40
C ASP A 84 -8.89 9.04 -16.65
N PRO A 85 -9.33 10.11 -17.33
CA PRO A 85 -9.58 11.41 -16.70
C PRO A 85 -10.71 11.37 -15.65
N GLU A 86 -11.59 10.36 -15.66
CA GLU A 86 -12.62 10.19 -14.64
C GLU A 86 -12.08 9.64 -13.32
N VAL A 87 -10.84 9.11 -13.32
CA VAL A 87 -10.13 8.70 -12.11
C VAL A 87 -9.42 9.91 -11.52
N SER A 88 -10.13 10.61 -10.63
CA SER A 88 -9.61 11.79 -9.91
C SER A 88 -8.35 11.48 -9.10
N LEU A 89 -7.57 12.53 -8.81
CA LEU A 89 -6.41 12.44 -7.91
C LEU A 89 -6.79 11.84 -6.55
N GLU A 90 -7.90 12.28 -5.96
CA GLU A 90 -8.40 11.76 -4.67
C GLU A 90 -8.57 10.22 -4.69
N HIS A 91 -9.14 9.67 -5.76
CA HIS A 91 -9.27 8.21 -5.90
C HIS A 91 -7.91 7.50 -6.01
N LYS A 92 -6.93 8.12 -6.68
CA LYS A 92 -5.56 7.58 -6.75
C LYS A 92 -4.88 7.60 -5.38
N LEU A 93 -5.10 8.64 -4.58
CA LEU A 93 -4.55 8.73 -3.23
C LEU A 93 -5.16 7.66 -2.30
N VAL A 94 -6.48 7.43 -2.38
CA VAL A 94 -7.12 6.32 -1.65
C VAL A 94 -6.56 4.97 -2.09
N ALA A 95 -6.32 4.77 -3.39
CA ALA A 95 -5.68 3.55 -3.88
C ALA A 95 -4.25 3.39 -3.37
N PHE A 96 -3.48 4.48 -3.24
CA PHE A 96 -2.18 4.45 -2.59
C PHE A 96 -2.27 4.06 -1.11
N ASP A 97 -3.20 4.66 -0.34
CA ASP A 97 -3.40 4.31 1.08
C ASP A 97 -3.76 2.82 1.23
N ASN A 98 -4.61 2.28 0.35
CA ASN A 98 -4.95 0.86 0.35
C ASN A 98 -3.75 -0.02 -0.01
N PHE A 99 -2.97 0.38 -1.01
CA PHE A 99 -1.77 -0.33 -1.43
C PHE A 99 -0.72 -0.35 -0.32
N GLU A 100 -0.51 0.78 0.35
CA GLU A 100 0.47 0.96 1.43
C GLU A 100 0.16 0.04 2.62
N GLN A 101 -1.10 -0.02 3.06
CA GLN A 101 -1.55 -0.93 4.12
C GLN A 101 -1.28 -2.41 3.78
N LEU A 102 -1.52 -2.83 2.54
CA LEU A 102 -1.30 -4.21 2.13
C LEU A 102 0.20 -4.58 2.18
N ILE A 103 1.09 -3.66 1.77
CA ILE A 103 2.54 -3.89 1.72
C ILE A 103 3.24 -3.64 3.06
N GLU A 104 2.54 -3.27 4.12
CA GLU A 104 3.07 -3.37 5.50
C GLU A 104 3.41 -4.83 5.85
N SER A 105 2.71 -5.79 5.24
CA SER A 105 3.06 -7.20 5.31
C SER A 105 4.28 -7.51 4.46
N LEU A 106 5.32 -8.08 5.08
CA LEU A 106 6.55 -8.49 4.38
C LEU A 106 6.30 -9.49 3.26
N ASP A 107 5.31 -10.36 3.40
CA ASP A 107 4.95 -11.34 2.35
C ASP A 107 4.38 -10.62 1.12
N ASN A 108 3.49 -9.64 1.33
CA ASN A 108 2.91 -8.84 0.25
C ASN A 108 3.96 -7.94 -0.42
N ALA A 109 4.78 -7.24 0.37
CA ALA A 109 5.89 -6.43 -0.14
C ALA A 109 6.85 -7.26 -1.02
N ASN A 110 7.21 -8.47 -0.57
CA ASN A 110 8.06 -9.36 -1.35
C ASN A 110 7.36 -9.89 -2.61
N ASN A 111 6.03 -10.08 -2.56
CA ASN A 111 5.24 -10.53 -3.70
C ASN A 111 5.09 -9.45 -4.79
N MET A 112 5.33 -8.17 -4.51
CA MET A 112 5.33 -7.10 -5.52
C MET A 112 6.22 -7.41 -6.73
N ALA A 113 7.32 -8.14 -6.52
CA ALA A 113 8.20 -8.57 -7.62
C ALA A 113 7.51 -9.56 -8.57
N ASN A 114 6.78 -10.54 -8.04
CA ASN A 114 6.04 -11.52 -8.84
C ASN A 114 4.84 -10.89 -9.54
N LEU A 115 4.22 -9.89 -8.89
CA LEU A 115 3.09 -9.15 -9.44
C LEU A 115 3.51 -8.00 -10.37
N ALA A 116 4.82 -7.82 -10.61
CA ALA A 116 5.39 -6.75 -11.43
C ALA A 116 4.99 -5.32 -10.99
N LEU A 117 4.85 -5.07 -9.69
CA LEU A 117 4.35 -3.81 -9.13
C LEU A 117 5.45 -2.78 -8.83
N TRP A 118 6.73 -3.17 -8.80
CA TRP A 118 7.85 -2.25 -8.55
C TRP A 118 7.97 -1.16 -9.62
N THR A 119 7.97 -1.54 -10.90
CA THR A 119 8.10 -0.59 -12.01
C THR A 119 6.99 0.47 -12.02
N PRO A 120 5.68 0.11 -11.99
CA PRO A 120 4.62 1.12 -12.00
C PRO A 120 4.64 2.00 -10.75
N LEU A 121 5.02 1.48 -9.59
CA LEU A 121 5.20 2.26 -8.36
C LEU A 121 6.34 3.29 -8.52
N LEU A 122 7.51 2.86 -8.97
CA LEU A 122 8.69 3.73 -9.10
C LEU A 122 8.49 4.81 -10.18
N GLN A 123 7.71 4.54 -11.22
CA GLN A 123 7.33 5.56 -12.21
C GLN A 123 6.58 6.74 -11.58
N GLN A 124 5.81 6.50 -10.51
CA GLN A 124 5.07 7.57 -9.82
C GLN A 124 5.97 8.55 -9.07
N LEU A 125 7.25 8.21 -8.80
CA LEU A 125 8.23 9.15 -8.23
C LEU A 125 8.55 10.33 -9.15
N SER A 126 8.16 10.27 -10.42
CA SER A 126 8.32 11.36 -11.40
C SER A 126 6.98 11.88 -11.94
N HIS A 127 5.87 11.58 -11.25
CA HIS A 127 4.54 12.09 -11.63
C HIS A 127 4.48 13.61 -11.51
N GLU A 128 3.65 14.29 -12.31
CA GLU A 128 3.51 15.75 -12.30
C GLU A 128 2.95 16.28 -10.96
N GLU A 129 1.93 15.61 -10.43
CA GLU A 129 1.36 15.88 -9.11
C GLU A 129 2.31 15.48 -7.97
N SER A 130 2.62 16.41 -7.07
CA SER A 130 3.50 16.17 -5.91
C SER A 130 2.91 15.13 -4.95
N GLU A 131 1.59 15.07 -4.79
CA GLU A 131 0.95 14.09 -3.91
C GLU A 131 1.19 12.65 -4.39
N MET A 132 1.15 12.42 -5.71
CA MET A 132 1.48 11.11 -6.29
C MET A 132 2.94 10.72 -5.97
N ARG A 133 3.88 11.67 -6.11
CA ARG A 133 5.29 11.44 -5.76
C ARG A 133 5.48 11.14 -4.28
N LYS A 134 4.80 11.89 -3.40
CA LYS A 134 4.80 11.70 -1.93
C LYS A 134 4.36 10.29 -1.55
N TYR A 135 3.22 9.85 -2.07
CA TYR A 135 2.66 8.53 -1.76
C TYR A 135 3.49 7.40 -2.35
N ALA A 136 4.04 7.57 -3.56
CA ALA A 136 4.97 6.61 -4.14
C ALA A 136 6.21 6.42 -3.28
N ALA A 137 6.85 7.52 -2.83
CA ALA A 137 7.99 7.46 -1.93
C ALA A 137 7.62 6.81 -0.59
N TRP A 138 6.43 7.09 -0.06
CA TRP A 138 5.95 6.44 1.15
C TRP A 138 5.82 4.93 0.97
N CYS A 139 5.09 4.46 -0.04
CA CYS A 139 4.91 3.02 -0.31
C CYS A 139 6.25 2.30 -0.53
N VAL A 140 7.21 2.93 -1.23
CA VAL A 140 8.56 2.37 -1.39
C VAL A 140 9.23 2.22 -0.03
N GLY A 141 9.16 3.23 0.83
CA GLY A 141 9.74 3.17 2.16
C GLY A 141 9.12 2.11 3.06
N THR A 142 7.80 1.89 2.95
CA THR A 142 7.07 0.84 3.67
C THR A 142 7.50 -0.55 3.20
N ALA A 143 7.51 -0.80 1.88
CA ALA A 143 7.87 -2.10 1.32
C ALA A 143 9.27 -2.59 1.70
N VAL A 144 10.25 -1.67 1.77
CA VAL A 144 11.66 -2.01 2.02
C VAL A 144 12.07 -1.96 3.49
N GLN A 145 11.22 -1.44 4.39
CA GLN A 145 11.57 -1.27 5.79
C GLN A 145 11.87 -2.62 6.45
N ASN A 146 13.09 -2.78 6.96
CA ASN A 146 13.56 -4.02 7.59
C ASN A 146 13.34 -5.27 6.71
N ASN A 147 13.41 -5.11 5.38
CA ASN A 147 13.08 -6.15 4.41
C ASN A 147 14.15 -6.26 3.32
N GLU A 148 15.20 -7.03 3.57
CA GLU A 148 16.36 -7.19 2.67
C GLU A 148 15.96 -7.61 1.24
N LYS A 149 14.98 -8.51 1.10
CA LYS A 149 14.48 -8.93 -0.22
C LYS A 149 13.89 -7.77 -1.01
N SER A 150 13.12 -6.91 -0.35
CA SER A 150 12.53 -5.73 -1.01
C SER A 150 13.56 -4.62 -1.20
N GLN A 151 14.52 -4.46 -0.30
CA GLN A 151 15.67 -3.56 -0.48
C GLN A 151 16.49 -3.96 -1.73
N GLU A 152 16.76 -5.25 -1.92
CA GLU A 152 17.41 -5.79 -3.13
C GLU A 152 16.60 -5.49 -4.40
N ARG A 153 15.26 -5.65 -4.34
CA ARG A 153 14.39 -5.33 -5.49
C ARG A 153 14.39 -3.84 -5.82
N LEU A 154 14.33 -2.96 -4.82
CA LEU A 154 14.43 -1.51 -5.02
C LEU A 154 15.76 -1.12 -5.68
N LEU A 155 16.87 -1.71 -5.21
CA LEU A 155 18.20 -1.51 -5.77
C LEU A 155 18.26 -1.98 -7.23
N ALA A 156 17.82 -3.21 -7.51
CA ALA A 156 17.84 -3.79 -8.86
C ALA A 156 16.94 -3.03 -9.84
N ALA A 157 15.84 -2.44 -9.36
CA ALA A 157 14.95 -1.61 -10.16
C ALA A 157 15.45 -0.16 -10.35
N GLY A 158 16.58 0.21 -9.76
CA GLY A 158 17.16 1.55 -9.90
C GLY A 158 16.36 2.65 -9.19
N GLY A 159 15.65 2.34 -8.11
CA GLY A 159 14.81 3.33 -7.41
C GLY A 159 15.57 4.31 -6.52
N LEU A 160 16.76 3.93 -6.03
CA LEU A 160 17.55 4.76 -5.10
C LEU A 160 17.97 6.12 -5.70
N PRO A 161 18.50 6.22 -6.93
CA PRO A 161 18.83 7.51 -7.54
C PRO A 161 17.62 8.45 -7.66
N SER A 162 16.43 7.91 -7.96
CA SER A 162 15.20 8.71 -8.06
C SER A 162 14.80 9.30 -6.70
N LEU A 163 14.92 8.52 -5.62
CA LEU A 163 14.67 9.00 -4.26
C LEU A 163 15.69 10.07 -3.84
N VAL A 164 16.98 9.87 -4.12
CA VAL A 164 18.01 10.88 -3.86
C VAL A 164 17.71 12.16 -4.63
N LYS A 165 17.39 12.07 -5.93
CA LYS A 165 16.99 13.22 -6.75
C LYS A 165 15.82 13.99 -6.13
N ALA A 166 14.77 13.29 -5.67
CA ALA A 166 13.62 13.93 -5.02
C ALA A 166 14.03 14.71 -3.76
N VAL A 167 14.92 14.16 -2.92
CA VAL A 167 15.45 14.87 -1.75
C VAL A 167 16.25 16.12 -2.14
N LEU A 168 17.01 16.06 -3.24
CA LEU A 168 17.98 17.09 -3.60
C LEU A 168 17.44 18.22 -4.50
N SER A 169 16.34 18.01 -5.25
CA SER A 169 15.77 19.00 -6.19
C SER A 169 15.57 20.37 -5.53
N ASP A 170 15.39 21.49 -6.22
CA ASP A 170 15.06 22.77 -5.55
C ASP A 170 13.56 23.07 -5.56
N ASP A 171 12.87 22.57 -6.58
CA ASP A 171 11.44 22.75 -6.86
C ASP A 171 10.53 21.68 -6.23
N GLU A 172 11.10 20.66 -5.57
CA GLU A 172 10.32 19.58 -4.98
C GLU A 172 9.64 19.98 -3.66
N ALA A 173 8.42 19.49 -3.46
CA ALA A 173 7.61 19.75 -2.27
C ALA A 173 8.22 19.12 -1.01
N VAL A 174 8.07 19.83 0.12
CA VAL A 174 8.71 19.44 1.40
C VAL A 174 8.23 18.08 1.89
N ASP A 175 6.96 17.75 1.71
CA ASP A 175 6.36 16.48 2.09
C ASP A 175 6.87 15.30 1.24
N VAL A 176 7.05 15.50 -0.07
CA VAL A 176 7.68 14.52 -0.97
C VAL A 176 9.11 14.22 -0.49
N ARG A 177 9.91 15.26 -0.20
CA ARG A 177 11.27 15.09 0.30
C ARG A 177 11.32 14.32 1.62
N ARG A 178 10.42 14.63 2.56
CA ARG A 178 10.35 13.91 3.84
C ARG A 178 10.07 12.42 3.64
N LYS A 179 9.14 12.08 2.74
CA LYS A 179 8.86 10.67 2.41
C LYS A 179 9.99 10.01 1.63
N ALA A 180 10.70 10.73 0.78
CA ALA A 180 11.90 10.23 0.12
C ALA A 180 13.04 9.95 1.12
N VAL A 181 13.28 10.83 2.11
CA VAL A 181 14.25 10.56 3.19
C VAL A 181 13.83 9.35 4.03
N TYR A 182 12.53 9.21 4.34
CA TYR A 182 12.01 8.01 5.00
C TYR A 182 12.32 6.74 4.19
N ALA A 183 12.05 6.74 2.89
CA ALA A 183 12.32 5.60 2.02
C ALA A 183 13.82 5.27 1.94
N LEU A 184 14.68 6.28 1.82
CA LEU A 184 16.13 6.09 1.83
C LEU A 184 16.61 5.50 3.16
N SER A 185 16.14 6.01 4.30
CA SER A 185 16.45 5.45 5.61
C SER A 185 16.02 3.98 5.73
N SER A 186 14.80 3.64 5.28
CA SER A 186 14.32 2.25 5.25
C SER A 186 15.17 1.38 4.32
N ALA A 187 15.62 1.91 3.18
CA ALA A 187 16.35 1.16 2.18
C ALA A 187 17.81 0.87 2.56
N THR A 188 18.46 1.77 3.33
CA THR A 188 19.90 1.66 3.62
C THR A 188 20.23 0.99 4.94
N ARG A 189 19.33 1.00 5.92
CA ARG A 189 19.60 0.40 7.24
C ARG A 189 19.82 -1.10 7.11
N ASN A 190 20.96 -1.56 7.65
CA ASN A 190 21.42 -2.95 7.58
C ASN A 190 21.58 -3.51 6.16
N TYR A 191 21.64 -2.64 5.13
CA TYR A 191 21.78 -3.06 3.74
C TYR A 191 22.83 -2.22 2.99
N GLN A 192 24.07 -2.72 3.02
CA GLN A 192 25.24 -2.04 2.46
C GLN A 192 25.10 -1.66 0.99
N PRO A 193 24.58 -2.52 0.09
CA PRO A 193 24.47 -2.18 -1.33
C PRO A 193 23.64 -0.91 -1.59
N ALA A 194 22.56 -0.68 -0.83
CA ALA A 194 21.81 0.56 -0.96
C ALA A 194 22.57 1.75 -0.38
N MET A 195 23.24 1.59 0.76
CA MET A 195 24.04 2.68 1.36
C MET A 195 25.16 3.14 0.42
N ASP A 196 25.84 2.21 -0.26
CA ASP A 196 26.88 2.52 -1.24
C ASP A 196 26.33 3.35 -2.41
N VAL A 197 25.15 2.99 -2.94
CA VAL A 197 24.51 3.76 -4.02
C VAL A 197 24.07 5.15 -3.55
N VAL A 198 23.43 5.23 -2.37
CA VAL A 198 22.92 6.51 -1.84
C VAL A 198 24.07 7.48 -1.57
N THR A 199 25.15 7.03 -0.92
CA THR A 199 26.32 7.87 -0.66
C THR A 199 27.01 8.31 -1.95
N ALA A 200 27.15 7.42 -2.94
CA ALA A 200 27.69 7.79 -4.24
C ALA A 200 26.86 8.87 -4.97
N GLU A 201 25.52 8.78 -4.95
CA GLU A 201 24.66 9.81 -5.56
C GLU A 201 24.72 11.14 -4.78
N LEU A 202 24.86 11.11 -3.45
CA LEU A 202 25.04 12.31 -2.64
C LEU A 202 26.41 12.98 -2.86
N GLU A 203 27.49 12.21 -3.01
CA GLU A 203 28.82 12.71 -3.37
C GLU A 203 28.80 13.38 -4.74
N LYS A 204 28.19 12.71 -5.73
CA LYS A 204 28.02 13.24 -7.10
C LYS A 204 27.24 14.55 -7.14
N GLY A 205 26.26 14.72 -6.25
CA GLY A 205 25.52 15.97 -6.08
C GLY A 205 26.25 17.05 -5.28
N GLY A 206 27.44 16.76 -4.73
CA GLY A 206 28.20 17.69 -3.89
C GLY A 206 27.61 17.92 -2.49
N HIS A 207 26.71 17.04 -2.04
CA HIS A 207 26.01 17.18 -0.75
C HIS A 207 26.76 16.53 0.42
N ILE A 208 27.68 15.61 0.12
CA ILE A 208 28.66 15.10 1.08
C ILE A 208 30.06 15.23 0.48
N LYS A 209 31.09 15.24 1.34
CA LYS A 209 32.47 15.44 0.89
C LYS A 209 32.92 14.27 0.03
N GLU A 210 33.70 14.53 -1.00
CA GLU A 210 34.33 13.47 -1.78
C GLU A 210 35.17 12.57 -0.85
N GLY A 211 34.95 11.25 -0.90
CA GLY A 211 35.66 10.32 -0.05
C GLY A 211 35.18 10.35 1.41
N THR A 212 33.92 10.74 1.68
CA THR A 212 33.31 10.61 3.02
C THR A 212 33.34 9.14 3.50
N GLY A 213 33.59 8.21 2.58
CA GLY A 213 33.94 6.83 2.86
C GLY A 213 32.73 5.91 2.79
N LYS A 214 33.00 4.60 2.78
CA LYS A 214 31.96 3.57 2.84
C LYS A 214 31.27 3.65 4.20
N VAL A 215 30.13 4.32 4.26
CA VAL A 215 29.27 4.34 5.45
C VAL A 215 28.84 2.90 5.71
N ASP A 216 29.24 2.34 6.84
CA ASP A 216 28.81 1.00 7.24
C ASP A 216 27.31 1.02 7.57
N ALA A 217 26.52 0.34 6.75
CA ALA A 217 25.07 0.26 6.87
C ALA A 217 24.60 -0.46 8.16
N THR A 218 25.48 -1.19 8.84
CA THR A 218 25.21 -1.84 10.14
C THR A 218 25.52 -0.93 11.33
N ASN A 219 26.27 0.16 11.11
CA ASN A 219 26.53 1.18 12.11
C ASN A 219 25.41 2.23 12.09
N MET A 220 24.43 2.07 12.98
CA MET A 220 23.25 2.96 13.02
C MET A 220 23.60 4.43 13.28
N ASP A 221 24.63 4.73 14.09
CA ASP A 221 25.07 6.11 14.31
C ASP A 221 25.58 6.73 13.00
N ALA A 222 26.33 5.97 12.20
CA ALA A 222 26.83 6.44 10.91
C ALA A 222 25.69 6.62 9.88
N VAL A 223 24.72 5.69 9.85
CA VAL A 223 23.51 5.84 9.02
C VAL A 223 22.72 7.08 9.44
N ASP A 224 22.56 7.31 10.75
CA ASP A 224 21.81 8.44 11.30
C ASP A 224 22.45 9.77 10.93
N VAL A 225 23.78 9.88 10.94
CA VAL A 225 24.49 11.08 10.46
C VAL A 225 24.10 11.43 9.02
N VAL A 226 24.04 10.44 8.12
CA VAL A 226 23.61 10.66 6.72
C VAL A 226 22.14 11.10 6.68
N MET A 227 21.25 10.34 7.34
CA MET A 227 19.81 10.59 7.26
C MET A 227 19.40 11.91 7.93
N ASP A 228 20.01 12.27 9.04
CA ASP A 228 19.75 13.54 9.72
C ASP A 228 20.30 14.74 8.93
N GLY A 229 21.42 14.58 8.24
CA GLY A 229 21.90 15.56 7.26
C GLY A 229 20.88 15.82 6.16
N LEU A 230 20.26 14.78 5.61
CA LEU A 230 19.18 14.93 4.63
C LEU A 230 17.93 15.58 5.23
N LYS A 231 17.52 15.20 6.44
CA LYS A 231 16.39 15.85 7.14
C LYS A 231 16.65 17.35 7.34
N GLU A 232 17.87 17.73 7.70
CA GLU A 232 18.23 19.12 7.90
C GLU A 232 18.25 19.91 6.58
N LEU A 233 18.77 19.32 5.50
CA LEU A 233 18.66 19.88 4.15
C LEU A 233 17.20 20.17 3.77
N VAL A 234 16.29 19.24 4.06
CA VAL A 234 14.86 19.41 3.80
C VAL A 234 14.27 20.58 4.60
N LYS A 235 14.66 20.76 5.87
CA LYS A 235 14.21 21.91 6.68
C LYS A 235 14.74 23.24 6.14
N GLN A 236 16.01 23.27 5.71
CA GLN A 236 16.62 24.47 5.14
C GLN A 236 15.90 24.90 3.86
N LYS A 237 15.65 23.96 2.93
CA LYS A 237 14.89 24.22 1.70
C LYS A 237 13.44 24.62 1.96
N ALA A 238 12.81 24.13 3.02
CA ALA A 238 11.46 24.54 3.42
C ALA A 238 11.38 25.97 3.97
N SER A 239 12.53 26.54 4.37
CA SER A 239 12.62 27.87 5.01
C SER A 239 13.16 28.95 4.06
N ALA A 240 13.57 28.56 2.85
CA ALA A 240 14.09 29.44 1.79
C ALA A 240 12.96 29.89 0.86
#